data_AF-A0A940TCZ0-F1
#
_entry.id   AF-A0A940TCZ0-F1
#
_cell.length_a   1.000
_cell.length_b   1.000
_cell.length_c   1.000
_cell.angle_alpha   90.00
_cell.angle_beta   90.00
_cell.angle_gamma   90.00
#
_symmetry.space_group_name_H-M   'P 1'
#
loop_
_entity.id
_entity.type
_entity.pdbx_description
1 polymer ?
#
loop_
_entity_poly.entity_id
_entity_poly.type
_entity_poly.pdbx_seq_one_letter_code
_entity_poly.pdbx_strand_id
1 'polypeptide(L)'
;MICLDDSYSLKTENGNISSEQSLVNMLSALFDPNLKAEEKKNILKNDFSLQLTREASKEVEEMCNLSYGFLDKGIEKGIEKGRAAGKAEGIIIGAISAVAGLCDNREAFFDMLKKTGYTEADCHKLFAEHPEIMPDYLKTNDPKGF
;
A
#
# COMPACT_ATOMS: atom_id res chain seq x y z
N MET A 1 7.01 8.08 11.01
CA MET A 1 7.72 7.95 9.73
C MET A 1 7.97 9.37 9.25
N ILE A 2 9.21 9.84 9.35
CA ILE A 2 9.56 11.16 8.82
C ILE A 2 9.66 10.96 7.31
N CYS A 3 8.62 11.35 6.58
CA CYS A 3 8.70 11.47 5.14
C CYS A 3 9.56 12.70 4.87
N LEU A 4 10.83 12.49 4.53
CA LEU A 4 11.59 13.49 3.79
C LEU A 4 11.17 13.31 2.34
N ASP A 5 10.31 14.19 1.89
CA ASP A 5 9.89 14.31 0.51
C ASP A 5 11.09 14.58 -0.41
N ASP A 6 11.03 14.05 -1.64
CA ASP A 6 12.04 14.23 -2.71
C ASP A 6 12.22 15.71 -3.16
N SER A 7 11.63 16.67 -2.44
CA SER A 7 11.68 18.10 -2.75
C SER A 7 12.97 18.79 -2.29
N TYR A 8 13.78 18.18 -1.43
CA TYR A 8 15.04 18.76 -0.97
C TYR A 8 16.21 18.55 -1.96
N SER A 9 15.98 18.86 -3.24
CA SER A 9 17.07 19.11 -4.19
C SER A 9 17.64 20.52 -3.95
N LEU A 10 18.54 20.65 -2.97
CA LEU A 10 19.34 21.87 -2.82
C LEU A 10 20.36 21.94 -3.96
N LYS A 11 20.03 22.70 -5.01
CA LYS A 11 20.96 23.02 -6.09
C LYS A 11 21.91 24.12 -5.60
N THR A 12 23.17 23.78 -5.35
CA THR A 12 24.21 24.77 -5.06
C THR A 12 24.67 25.40 -6.37
N GLU A 13 24.33 26.67 -6.58
CA GLU A 13 24.98 27.50 -7.59
C GLU A 13 26.36 27.88 -7.04
N ASN A 14 27.42 27.34 -7.67
CA ASN A 14 28.83 27.41 -7.28
C ASN A 14 29.24 26.30 -6.30
N GLY A 15 30.15 25.42 -6.74
CA GLY A 15 30.60 24.19 -6.08
C GLY A 15 31.38 24.38 -4.77
N ASN A 16 30.82 25.10 -3.81
CA ASN A 16 31.29 25.17 -2.43
C ASN A 16 30.17 24.67 -1.51
N ILE A 17 30.36 23.49 -0.90
CA ILE A 17 29.39 22.89 0.04
C ILE A 17 29.42 23.72 1.32
N SER A 18 28.33 24.43 1.63
CA SER A 18 28.20 25.14 2.92
C SER A 18 28.06 24.13 4.07
N SER A 19 28.37 24.56 5.30
CA SER A 19 28.21 23.73 6.51
C SER A 19 26.76 23.25 6.70
N GLU A 20 25.79 24.05 6.27
CA GLU A 20 24.36 23.72 6.33
C GLU A 20 24.02 22.60 5.33
N GLN A 21 24.55 22.66 4.10
CA GLN A 21 24.36 21.62 3.10
C GLN A 21 24.98 20.28 3.53
N SER A 22 26.15 20.34 4.18
CA SER A 22 26.82 19.15 4.72
C SER A 22 25.97 18.47 5.80
N LEU A 23 25.40 19.25 6.72
CA LEU A 23 24.50 18.72 7.75
C LEU A 23 23.24 18.07 7.14
N VAL A 24 22.62 18.72 6.16
CA VAL A 24 21.44 18.16 5.47
C VAL A 24 21.78 16.83 4.81
N ASN A 25 22.88 16.76 4.06
CA ASN A 25 23.30 15.53 3.37
C ASN A 25 23.58 14.40 4.36
N MET A 26 24.16 14.71 5.52
CA MET A 26 24.42 13.74 6.58
C MET A 26 23.13 13.16 7.16
N LEU A 27 22.15 14.03 7.46
CA LEU A 27 20.85 13.61 7.98
C LEU A 27 20.07 12.82 6.92
N SER A 28 20.15 13.21 5.65
CA SER A 28 19.55 12.45 4.54
C SER A 28 20.09 11.03 4.48
N ALA A 29 21.42 10.84 4.53
CA ALA A 29 22.02 9.51 4.57
C ALA A 29 21.60 8.72 5.83
N LEU A 30 21.60 9.36 6.99
CA LEU A 30 21.24 8.72 8.26
C LEU A 30 19.77 8.27 8.31
N PHE A 31 18.86 8.98 7.64
CA PHE A 31 17.43 8.66 7.63
C PHE A 31 16.92 8.00 6.35
N ASP A 32 17.79 7.75 5.37
CA ASP A 32 17.42 7.05 4.13
C ASP A 32 16.90 5.62 4.43
N PRO A 33 15.63 5.30 4.13
CA PRO A 33 15.06 3.99 4.43
C PRO A 33 15.69 2.85 3.60
N ASN A 34 16.40 3.16 2.52
CA ASN A 34 17.01 2.19 1.63
C ASN A 34 18.41 1.75 2.07
N LEU A 35 19.05 2.52 2.95
CA LEU A 35 20.38 2.18 3.48
C LEU A 35 20.27 1.30 4.73
N LYS A 36 21.11 0.27 4.79
CA LYS A 36 21.26 -0.54 6.01
C LYS A 36 22.03 0.22 7.08
N ALA A 37 21.91 -0.22 8.33
CA ALA A 37 22.65 0.34 9.45
C ALA A 37 24.16 0.44 9.18
N GLU A 38 24.77 -0.60 8.60
CA GLU A 38 26.20 -0.60 8.25
C GLU A 38 26.55 0.46 7.19
N GLU A 39 25.72 0.64 6.17
CA GLU A 39 25.95 1.62 5.12
C GLU A 39 25.85 3.05 5.67
N LYS A 40 24.85 3.31 6.52
CA LYS A 40 24.71 4.58 7.25
C LYS A 40 25.94 4.86 8.12
N LYS A 41 26.38 3.87 8.90
CA LYS A 41 27.58 3.99 9.76
C LYS A 41 28.83 4.31 8.92
N ASN A 42 29.00 3.65 7.78
CA ASN A 42 30.12 3.89 6.87
C ASN A 42 30.08 5.29 6.26
N ILE A 43 28.92 5.75 5.78
CA ILE A 43 28.76 7.10 5.20
C ILE A 43 29.05 8.18 6.26
N LEU A 44 28.46 8.07 7.45
CA LEU A 44 28.71 9.01 8.54
C LEU A 44 30.20 9.10 8.89
N LYS A 45 30.88 7.95 8.94
CA LYS A 45 32.31 7.90 9.30
C LYS A 45 33.23 8.40 8.18
N ASN A 46 33.01 7.95 6.95
CA ASN A 46 33.96 8.16 5.85
C ASN A 46 33.71 9.48 5.12
N ASP A 47 32.44 9.85 4.92
CA ASP A 47 32.07 11.00 4.08
C ASP A 47 31.91 12.27 4.92
N PHE A 48 31.52 12.12 6.19
CA PHE A 48 31.32 13.24 7.12
C PHE A 48 32.33 13.28 8.27
N SER A 49 33.31 12.36 8.29
CA SER A 49 34.36 12.28 9.32
C SER A 49 33.82 12.20 10.76
N LEU A 50 32.61 11.65 10.95
CA LEU A 50 32.03 11.46 12.29
C LEU A 50 32.66 10.26 12.98
N GLN A 51 33.27 10.51 14.13
CA GLN A 51 33.70 9.44 15.03
C GLN A 51 32.49 8.90 15.80
N LEU A 52 31.90 7.82 15.28
CA LEU A 52 30.83 7.13 15.99
C LEU A 52 31.38 6.44 17.24
N THR A 53 30.81 6.77 18.40
CA THR A 53 31.02 6.00 19.62
C THR A 53 30.35 4.63 19.49
N ARG A 54 30.72 3.70 20.38
CA ARG A 54 30.07 2.38 20.42
C ARG A 54 28.57 2.52 20.66
N GLU A 55 28.19 3.45 21.53
CA GLU A 55 26.80 3.73 21.88
C GLU A 55 26.02 4.29 20.68
N ALA A 56 26.55 5.32 20.00
CA ALA A 56 25.90 5.88 18.81
C ALA A 56 25.80 4.86 17.65
N SER A 57 26.85 4.05 17.46
CA SER A 57 26.82 2.96 16.47
C SER A 57 25.73 1.92 16.79
N LYS A 58 25.53 1.62 18.08
CA LYS A 58 24.50 0.67 18.53
C LYS A 58 23.09 1.25 18.33
N GLU A 59 22.89 2.54 18.62
CA GLU A 59 21.61 3.21 18.42
C GLU A 59 21.17 3.21 16.96
N VAL A 60 22.07 3.50 16.02
CA VAL A 60 21.78 3.43 14.57
C VAL A 60 21.34 2.02 14.16
N GLU A 61 22.00 1.00 14.67
CA GLU A 61 21.68 -0.40 14.40
C GLU A 61 20.33 -0.82 14.99
N GLU A 62 20.08 -0.47 16.26
CA GLU A 62 18.82 -0.77 16.94
C GLU A 62 17.64 -0.09 16.25
N MET A 63 17.77 1.18 15.86
CA MET A 63 16.72 1.90 15.14
C MET A 63 16.41 1.29 13.77
N CYS A 64 17.44 0.90 13.00
CA CYS A 64 17.24 0.25 11.71
C CYS A 64 16.54 -1.10 11.87
N ASN A 65 17.03 -1.95 12.78
CA ASN A 65 16.45 -3.28 13.03
C ASN A 65 15.01 -3.17 13.53
N LEU A 66 14.73 -2.22 14.43
CA LEU A 66 13.39 -1.96 14.92
C LEU A 66 12.46 -1.49 13.80
N SER A 67 12.93 -0.60 12.93
CA SER A 67 12.16 -0.11 11.77
C SER A 67 11.81 -1.23 10.80
N TYR A 68 12.76 -2.11 10.46
CA TYR A 68 12.49 -3.30 9.65
C TYR A 68 11.50 -4.23 10.35
N GLY A 69 11.66 -4.48 11.64
CA GLY A 69 10.73 -5.31 12.41
C GLY A 69 9.30 -4.77 12.44
N PHE A 70 9.12 -3.44 12.44
CA PHE A 70 7.79 -2.84 12.30
C PHE A 70 7.25 -2.92 10.87
N LEU A 71 8.10 -2.71 9.86
CA LEU A 71 7.73 -2.85 8.45
C LEU A 71 7.24 -4.27 8.15
N ASP A 72 8.00 -5.29 8.57
CA ASP A 72 7.67 -6.69 8.37
C ASP A 72 6.33 -7.06 9.03
N LYS A 73 6.12 -6.64 10.29
CA LYS A 73 4.84 -6.81 10.99
C LYS A 73 3.70 -6.06 10.31
N GLY A 74 3.98 -4.90 9.73
CA GLY A 74 3.03 -4.12 8.96
C GLY A 74 2.58 -4.85 7.70
N ILE A 75 3.54 -5.40 6.95
CA ILE A 75 3.30 -6.19 5.74
C ILE A 75 2.52 -7.46 6.08
N GLU A 76 2.94 -8.20 7.10
CA GLU A 76 2.26 -9.43 7.54
C GLU A 76 0.78 -9.15 7.88
N LYS A 77 0.53 -8.13 8.72
CA LYS A 77 -0.84 -7.71 9.04
C LYS A 77 -1.62 -7.22 7.82
N GLY A 78 -0.96 -6.54 6.90
CA GLY A 78 -1.55 -6.08 5.64
C GLY A 78 -2.02 -7.24 4.78
N ILE A 79 -1.17 -8.24 4.58
CA ILE A 79 -1.47 -9.47 3.84
C ILE A 79 -2.60 -10.25 4.52
N GLU A 80 -2.54 -10.42 5.84
CA GLU A 80 -3.58 -11.13 6.58
C GLU A 80 -4.96 -10.47 6.42
N LYS A 81 -5.02 -9.15 6.61
CA LYS A 81 -6.24 -8.37 6.43
C LYS A 81 -6.74 -8.41 4.99
N GLY A 82 -5.86 -8.25 4.02
CA GLY A 82 -6.20 -8.33 2.60
C GLY A 82 -6.76 -9.70 2.22
N ARG A 83 -6.14 -10.79 2.70
CA ARG A 83 -6.63 -12.15 2.46
C ARG A 83 -7.98 -12.40 3.13
N ALA A 84 -8.20 -11.89 4.34
CA ALA A 84 -9.47 -12.02 5.04
C ALA A 84 -10.60 -11.26 4.32
N ALA A 85 -10.34 -10.01 3.89
CA ALA A 85 -11.27 -9.20 3.12
C ALA A 85 -11.60 -9.86 1.77
N GLY A 86 -10.59 -10.23 0.99
CA GLY A 86 -10.78 -10.87 -0.31
C GLY A 86 -11.49 -12.23 -0.22
N LYS A 87 -11.27 -13.00 0.86
CA LYS A 87 -12.05 -14.23 1.09
C LYS A 87 -13.52 -13.93 1.36
N ALA A 88 -13.83 -12.92 2.17
CA ALA A 88 -15.21 -12.54 2.46
C ALA A 88 -15.92 -12.03 1.20
N GLU A 89 -15.27 -11.15 0.44
CA GLU A 89 -15.76 -10.64 -0.85
C GLU A 89 -15.97 -11.76 -1.86
N GLY A 90 -15.01 -12.69 -1.99
CA GLY A 90 -15.13 -13.84 -2.90
C GLY A 90 -16.29 -14.77 -2.55
N ILE A 91 -16.61 -14.96 -1.26
CA ILE A 91 -17.79 -15.74 -0.85
C ILE A 91 -19.08 -15.03 -1.28
N ILE A 92 -19.17 -13.71 -1.07
CA ILE A 92 -20.34 -12.91 -1.43
C ILE A 92 -20.52 -12.91 -2.95
N ILE A 93 -19.46 -12.62 -3.70
CA ILE A 93 -19.46 -12.66 -5.17
C ILE A 93 -19.90 -14.03 -5.66
N GLY A 94 -19.33 -15.12 -5.14
CA GLY A 94 -19.70 -16.48 -5.55
C GLY A 94 -21.18 -16.80 -5.28
N ALA A 95 -21.72 -16.37 -4.13
CA ALA A 95 -23.13 -16.54 -3.81
C ALA A 95 -24.04 -15.72 -4.75
N ILE A 96 -23.69 -14.46 -5.02
CA ILE A 96 -24.45 -13.59 -5.93
C ILE A 96 -24.39 -14.13 -7.36
N SER A 97 -23.22 -14.55 -7.85
CA SER A 97 -23.06 -15.17 -9.17
C SER A 97 -23.90 -16.45 -9.29
N ALA A 98 -23.99 -17.26 -8.24
CA ALA A 98 -24.83 -18.45 -8.23
C ALA A 98 -26.33 -18.10 -8.32
N VAL A 99 -26.80 -17.09 -7.58
CA VAL A 99 -28.19 -16.59 -7.69
C VAL A 99 -28.45 -16.02 -9.08
N ALA A 100 -27.49 -15.27 -9.62
CA ALA A 100 -27.59 -14.72 -10.96
C ALA A 100 -27.72 -15.84 -12.01
N GLY A 101 -26.93 -16.91 -11.91
CA GLY A 101 -27.08 -18.09 -12.77
C GLY A 101 -28.45 -18.81 -12.72
N LEU A 102 -29.27 -18.53 -11.70
CA LEU A 102 -30.65 -19.05 -11.57
C LEU A 102 -31.71 -18.07 -12.09
N CYS A 103 -31.32 -16.88 -12.54
CA CYS A 103 -32.23 -15.83 -12.98
C CYS A 103 -32.11 -15.65 -14.50
N ASP A 104 -33.24 -15.67 -15.20
CA ASP A 104 -33.27 -15.50 -16.65
C ASP A 104 -33.27 -14.02 -17.08
N ASN A 105 -33.41 -13.08 -16.13
CA ASN A 105 -33.41 -11.65 -16.40
C ASN A 105 -32.98 -10.82 -15.18
N ARG A 106 -32.67 -9.54 -15.44
CA ARG A 106 -32.21 -8.56 -14.47
C ARG A 106 -33.23 -8.25 -13.37
N GLU A 107 -34.51 -8.16 -13.71
CA GLU A 107 -35.58 -7.82 -12.76
C GLU A 107 -35.71 -8.89 -11.67
N ALA A 108 -35.80 -10.16 -12.07
CA ALA A 108 -35.84 -11.31 -11.15
C ALA A 108 -34.61 -11.37 -10.24
N PHE A 109 -33.42 -11.11 -10.80
CA PHE A 109 -32.18 -11.07 -10.04
C PHE A 109 -32.20 -9.98 -8.96
N PHE A 110 -32.53 -8.73 -9.32
CA PHE A 110 -32.54 -7.64 -8.35
C PHE A 110 -33.67 -7.76 -7.32
N ASP A 111 -34.78 -8.37 -7.67
CA ASP A 111 -35.84 -8.68 -6.70
C ASP A 111 -35.44 -9.75 -5.69
N MET A 112 -34.64 -10.74 -6.10
CA MET A 112 -34.00 -11.66 -5.15
C MET A 112 -32.92 -10.95 -4.34
N LEU A 113 -32.08 -10.14 -4.97
CA LEU A 113 -30.96 -9.45 -4.31
C LEU A 113 -31.46 -8.50 -3.19
N LYS A 114 -32.51 -7.72 -3.44
CA LYS A 114 -33.12 -6.83 -2.44
C LYS A 114 -33.56 -7.58 -1.17
N LYS A 115 -34.00 -8.83 -1.28
CA LYS A 115 -34.40 -9.66 -0.12
C LYS A 115 -33.23 -10.03 0.78
N THR A 116 -32.01 -9.99 0.25
CA THR A 116 -30.77 -10.25 1.00
C THR A 116 -30.19 -8.99 1.65
N GLY A 117 -30.79 -7.82 1.40
CA GLY A 117 -30.33 -6.52 1.89
C GLY A 117 -29.27 -5.85 0.99
N TYR A 118 -28.89 -6.48 -0.11
CA TYR A 118 -27.96 -5.92 -1.09
C TYR A 118 -28.69 -5.06 -2.11
N THR A 119 -28.07 -3.94 -2.48
CA THR A 119 -28.56 -3.03 -3.51
C THR A 119 -27.90 -3.30 -4.86
N GLU A 120 -28.47 -2.71 -5.91
CA GLU A 120 -27.85 -2.71 -7.23
C GLU A 120 -26.49 -2.01 -7.25
N ALA A 121 -26.33 -0.92 -6.49
CA ALA A 121 -25.05 -0.24 -6.34
C ALA A 121 -23.99 -1.15 -5.69
N ASP A 122 -24.38 -1.95 -4.69
CA ASP A 122 -23.48 -2.92 -4.05
C ASP A 122 -23.04 -3.99 -5.04
N CYS A 123 -23.96 -4.46 -5.89
CA CYS A 123 -23.66 -5.42 -6.95
C CYS A 123 -22.63 -4.84 -7.94
N HIS A 124 -22.83 -3.62 -8.43
CA HIS A 124 -21.87 -2.97 -9.33
C HIS A 124 -20.50 -2.77 -8.68
N LYS A 125 -20.46 -2.42 -7.40
CA LYS A 125 -19.21 -2.28 -6.67
C LYS A 125 -18.46 -3.61 -6.52
N LEU A 126 -19.18 -4.69 -6.23
CA LEU A 126 -18.60 -6.04 -6.07
C LEU A 126 -18.06 -6.61 -7.38
N PHE A 127 -18.71 -6.33 -8.52
CA PHE A 127 -18.25 -6.78 -9.84
C PHE A 127 -17.36 -5.77 -10.56
N ALA A 128 -17.07 -4.60 -9.99
CA ALA A 128 -16.28 -3.56 -10.64
C ALA A 128 -14.85 -4.02 -10.99
N GLU A 129 -14.24 -4.81 -10.10
CA GLU A 129 -12.89 -5.34 -10.28
C GLU A 129 -12.87 -6.63 -11.12
N HIS A 130 -14.02 -7.33 -11.18
CA HIS A 130 -14.18 -8.60 -11.88
C HIS A 130 -15.44 -8.60 -12.77
N PRO A 131 -15.53 -7.76 -13.81
CA PRO A 131 -16.69 -7.70 -14.68
C PRO A 131 -16.87 -8.98 -15.52
N GLU A 132 -15.82 -9.78 -15.68
CA GLU A 132 -15.82 -11.03 -16.46
C GLU A 132 -16.69 -12.13 -15.87
N ILE A 133 -16.87 -12.16 -14.55
CA ILE A 133 -17.71 -13.15 -13.84
C ILE A 133 -19.17 -12.71 -13.70
N MET A 134 -19.49 -11.49 -14.12
CA MET A 134 -20.86 -10.97 -14.13
C MET A 134 -21.64 -11.63 -15.29
N PRO A 135 -22.88 -12.09 -15.09
CA PRO A 135 -23.72 -12.57 -16.19
C PRO A 135 -24.06 -11.49 -17.21
N ASP A 136 -24.18 -11.86 -18.49
CA ASP A 136 -24.33 -10.92 -19.61
C ASP A 136 -25.52 -9.96 -19.47
N TYR A 137 -26.66 -10.45 -18.98
CA TYR A 137 -27.87 -9.63 -18.77
C TYR A 137 -27.75 -8.63 -17.60
N LEU A 138 -26.65 -8.67 -16.84
CA LEU A 138 -26.30 -7.67 -15.82
C LEU A 138 -25.16 -6.74 -16.26
N LYS A 139 -24.45 -7.07 -17.35
CA LYS A 139 -23.34 -6.25 -17.87
C LYS A 139 -23.82 -4.95 -18.51
N THR A 140 -25.06 -4.89 -18.99
CA THR A 140 -25.62 -3.70 -19.61
C THR A 140 -26.66 -3.07 -18.70
N ASN A 141 -26.64 -1.74 -18.61
CA ASN A 141 -27.65 -0.99 -17.87
C ASN A 141 -28.99 -0.88 -18.65
N ASP A 142 -29.16 -1.63 -19.73
CA ASP A 142 -30.31 -1.51 -20.63
C ASP A 142 -31.54 -2.24 -20.05
N PRO A 143 -32.64 -1.55 -19.72
CA PRO A 143 -33.87 -2.17 -19.23
C PRO A 143 -34.61 -2.98 -20.31
N LYS A 144 -34.20 -2.92 -21.58
CA LYS A 144 -34.76 -3.73 -22.68
C LYS A 144 -33.62 -4.49 -23.34
N GLY A 145 -33.43 -5.74 -22.96
CA GLY A 145 -32.50 -6.63 -23.67
C GLY A 145 -32.95 -6.90 -25.10
N PHE A 146 -32.57 -6.00 -26.02
CA PHE A 146 -32.42 -6.17 -27.47
C PHE A 146 -31.35 -5.20 -27.98
#